data_AF-A0A644ZL24-F1
#
_entry.id   AF-A0A644ZL24-F1
#
_cell.length_a   1.000
_cell.length_b   1.000
_cell.length_c   1.000
_cell.angle_alpha   90.00
_cell.angle_beta   90.00
_cell.angle_gamma   90.00
#
_symmetry.space_group_name_H-M   'P 1'
#
loop_
_entity.id
_entity.type
_entity.pdbx_description
1 polymer ?
#
loop_
_entity_poly.entity_id
_entity_poly.type
_entity_poly.pdbx_seq_one_letter_code
_entity_poly.pdbx_strand_id
1 'polypeptide(L)'
;MKLCLSAPKVWACLIYTTGASGLEGATHIPDRPEGGRKDFSVIIEHAKKCQPPKQIESGSIIGGFAHAQVLALADKVVEAVKSGAIRKFIVMAGCDGRMKSREYYTEFAEKLPKDTVILTAGCAKYRYNKLPLGDIGGIPRVLDAGQCNDSYSLAVIALKLKEVFGLDDVNKLPIVYNIAWYEQKAVAVLLALLSLGVKNIHLGPTLPAFLSPNVAKVLVENFGIAGISTVDEDLALMVG
;
A
#
# COMPACT_ATOMS: atom_id res chain seq x y z
N MET A 1 -1.10 15.74 16.80
CA MET A 1 -0.70 14.96 15.60
C MET A 1 -1.84 15.07 14.57
N LYS A 2 -1.56 15.20 13.28
CA LYS A 2 -2.56 15.08 12.21
C LYS A 2 -2.08 13.96 11.32
N LEU A 3 -2.87 12.91 11.04
CA LEU A 3 -2.70 12.08 9.81
C LEU A 3 -3.78 10.98 9.68
N CYS A 4 -4.50 10.84 8.57
CA CYS A 4 -4.74 11.82 7.49
C CYS A 4 -6.05 12.58 7.79
N LEU A 5 -6.00 13.59 8.67
CA LEU A 5 -7.15 14.46 8.94
C LEU A 5 -7.00 15.79 8.20
N SER A 6 -7.91 16.02 7.25
CA SER A 6 -8.01 17.24 6.46
C SER A 6 -9.48 17.54 6.26
N ALA A 7 -10.02 18.50 7.01
CA ALA A 7 -11.40 18.92 6.87
C ALA A 7 -11.50 20.46 6.92
N PRO A 8 -12.36 21.07 6.09
CA PRO A 8 -12.74 22.46 6.27
C PRO A 8 -13.31 22.70 7.67
N LYS A 9 -13.05 23.88 8.26
CA LYS A 9 -13.54 24.24 9.61
C LYS A 9 -15.05 24.06 9.77
N VAL A 10 -15.83 24.28 8.70
CA VAL A 10 -17.31 24.14 8.71
C VAL A 10 -17.80 22.72 9.01
N TRP A 11 -16.96 21.70 8.82
CA TRP A 11 -17.29 20.31 9.12
C TRP A 11 -16.77 19.84 10.49
N ALA A 12 -16.04 20.68 11.23
CA ALA A 12 -15.38 20.28 12.47
C ALA A 12 -16.36 19.77 13.53
N CYS A 13 -17.59 20.30 13.59
CA CYS A 13 -18.63 19.85 14.52
C CYS A 13 -19.13 18.42 14.28
N LEU A 14 -18.91 17.86 13.08
CA LEU A 14 -19.22 16.47 12.74
C LEU A 14 -18.00 15.53 12.88
N ILE A 15 -16.86 16.07 13.30
CA ILE A 15 -15.60 15.33 13.39
C ILE A 15 -15.32 15.01 14.85
N TYR A 16 -14.96 13.75 15.09
CA TYR A 16 -14.46 13.26 16.35
C TYR A 16 -12.99 12.88 16.20
N THR A 17 -12.17 13.32 17.16
CA THR A 17 -10.75 12.95 17.24
C THR A 17 -10.51 12.09 18.47
N THR A 18 -9.48 11.25 18.46
CA THR A 18 -9.07 10.44 19.62
C THR A 18 -7.61 10.01 19.51
N GLY A 19 -6.99 9.61 20.63
CA GLY A 19 -5.56 9.29 20.67
C GLY A 19 -4.72 10.50 20.26
N ALA A 20 -3.68 10.31 19.46
CA ALA A 20 -2.80 11.41 19.08
C ALA A 20 -3.40 12.42 18.08
N SER A 21 -4.59 12.14 17.52
CA SER A 21 -5.24 13.02 16.55
C SER A 21 -5.88 14.26 17.19
N GLY A 22 -5.90 15.38 16.46
CA GLY A 22 -6.54 16.61 16.92
C GLY A 22 -6.92 17.56 15.79
N LEU A 23 -8.03 18.27 15.95
CA LEU A 23 -8.54 19.30 15.05
C LEU A 23 -9.30 20.35 15.87
N GLU A 24 -8.96 21.62 15.67
CA GLU A 24 -9.68 22.74 16.29
C GLU A 24 -11.18 22.68 15.93
N GLY A 25 -12.05 22.79 16.93
CA GLY A 25 -13.50 22.72 16.77
C GLY A 25 -14.09 21.30 16.68
N ALA A 26 -13.27 20.25 16.61
CA ALA A 26 -13.72 18.87 16.68
C ALA A 26 -13.87 18.39 18.12
N THR A 27 -14.82 17.49 18.38
CA THR A 27 -14.94 16.84 19.69
C THR A 27 -13.81 15.84 19.87
N HIS A 28 -13.06 15.92 20.97
CA HIS A 28 -12.01 14.95 21.28
C HIS A 28 -12.52 13.90 22.27
N ILE A 29 -12.44 12.63 21.89
CA ILE A 29 -12.70 11.48 22.75
C ILE A 29 -11.39 11.11 23.45
N PRO A 30 -11.31 11.27 24.78
CA PRO A 30 -10.07 11.08 25.52
C PRO A 30 -9.59 9.62 25.48
N ASP A 31 -8.38 9.40 25.98
CA ASP A 31 -7.87 8.05 26.17
C ASP A 31 -8.69 7.27 27.19
N ARG A 32 -8.67 5.94 27.01
CA ARG A 32 -9.33 5.04 27.95
C ARG A 32 -8.66 5.15 29.33
N PRO A 33 -9.42 5.00 30.43
CA PRO A 33 -8.80 4.73 31.71
C PRO A 33 -8.06 3.39 31.67
N GLU A 34 -7.11 3.20 32.58
CA GLU A 34 -6.39 1.94 32.72
C GLU A 34 -7.36 0.77 32.93
N GLY A 35 -7.15 -0.34 32.21
CA GLY A 35 -8.06 -1.49 32.22
C GLY A 35 -9.45 -1.25 31.61
N GLY A 36 -9.77 -0.04 31.13
CA GLY A 36 -11.08 0.33 30.63
C GLY A 36 -11.19 0.45 29.11
N ARG A 37 -12.24 1.17 28.68
CA ARG A 37 -12.54 1.45 27.26
C ARG A 37 -12.80 2.94 27.04
N LYS A 38 -12.63 3.40 25.81
CA LYS A 38 -13.07 4.74 25.39
C LYS A 38 -14.59 4.82 25.43
N ASP A 39 -15.11 5.99 25.76
CA ASP A 39 -16.54 6.28 25.69
C ASP A 39 -16.89 6.88 24.31
N PHE A 40 -17.70 6.14 23.55
CA PHE A 40 -18.21 6.55 22.24
C PHE A 40 -19.71 6.92 22.30
N SER A 41 -20.31 7.05 23.48
CA SER A 41 -21.73 7.39 23.64
C SER A 41 -22.12 8.66 22.88
N VAL A 42 -21.29 9.70 22.96
CA VAL A 42 -21.54 11.01 22.31
C VAL A 42 -21.62 10.93 20.78
N ILE A 43 -20.79 10.11 20.13
CA ILE A 43 -20.82 9.96 18.66
C ILE A 43 -22.03 9.11 18.22
N ILE A 44 -22.45 8.14 19.04
CA ILE A 44 -23.64 7.33 18.78
C ILE A 44 -24.91 8.18 18.84
N GLU A 45 -25.06 9.01 19.89
CA GLU A 45 -26.22 9.90 20.04
C GLU A 45 -26.26 11.00 18.97
N HIS A 46 -25.09 11.44 18.49
CA HIS A 46 -25.02 12.34 17.34
C HIS A 46 -25.45 11.63 16.06
N ALA A 47 -24.93 10.43 15.78
CA ALA A 47 -25.24 9.68 14.56
C ALA A 47 -26.73 9.38 14.37
N LYS A 48 -27.48 9.14 15.45
CA LYS A 48 -28.95 8.95 15.41
C LYS A 48 -29.72 10.16 14.88
N LYS A 49 -29.12 11.35 14.91
CA LYS A 49 -29.72 12.61 14.43
C LYS A 49 -29.28 12.95 13.00
N CYS A 50 -28.37 12.17 12.42
CA CYS A 50 -27.85 12.40 11.08
C CYS A 50 -28.70 11.66 10.04
N GLN A 51 -28.73 12.21 8.83
CA GLN A 51 -29.25 11.48 7.67
C GLN A 51 -28.29 10.32 7.31
N PRO A 52 -28.81 9.24 6.71
CA PRO A 52 -27.95 8.17 6.20
C PRO A 52 -26.97 8.71 5.14
N PRO A 53 -25.80 8.08 4.97
CA PRO A 53 -24.85 8.49 3.94
C PRO A 53 -25.46 8.46 2.54
N LYS A 54 -25.20 9.50 1.74
CA LYS A 54 -25.54 9.51 0.32
C LYS A 54 -24.62 8.55 -0.42
N GLN A 55 -25.20 7.59 -1.14
CA GLN A 55 -24.42 6.63 -1.94
C GLN A 55 -23.61 7.37 -3.02
N ILE A 56 -22.32 7.02 -3.13
CA ILE A 56 -21.39 7.57 -4.14
C ILE A 56 -20.97 6.52 -5.19
N GLU A 57 -21.06 5.23 -4.86
CA GLU A 57 -20.70 4.11 -5.74
C GLU A 57 -21.42 2.82 -5.28
N SER A 58 -21.38 1.78 -6.11
CA SER A 58 -21.86 0.43 -5.81
C SER A 58 -20.82 -0.61 -6.22
N GLY A 59 -20.88 -1.82 -5.66
CA GLY A 59 -19.98 -2.92 -5.96
C GLY A 59 -19.29 -3.49 -4.73
N SER A 60 -18.17 -4.17 -4.94
CA SER A 60 -17.38 -4.77 -3.86
C SER A 60 -15.88 -4.67 -4.18
N ILE A 61 -15.06 -4.75 -3.14
CA ILE A 61 -13.60 -4.81 -3.24
C ILE A 61 -13.17 -6.05 -2.47
N ILE A 62 -12.30 -6.86 -3.08
CA ILE A 62 -11.74 -8.06 -2.46
C ILE A 62 -10.41 -7.69 -1.79
N GLY A 63 -10.19 -8.18 -0.57
CA GLY A 63 -8.95 -8.00 0.17
C GLY A 63 -8.82 -9.03 1.29
N GLY A 64 -7.82 -8.87 2.17
CA GLY A 64 -7.56 -9.81 3.27
C GLY A 64 -6.44 -10.81 2.97
N PHE A 65 -5.58 -10.52 1.99
CA PHE A 65 -4.43 -11.34 1.62
C PHE A 65 -3.19 -11.02 2.47
N ALA A 66 -3.35 -10.98 3.80
CA ALA A 66 -2.23 -10.91 4.72
C ALA A 66 -1.42 -12.22 4.71
N HIS A 67 -0.28 -12.25 5.41
CA HIS A 67 0.67 -13.37 5.31
C HIS A 67 0.01 -14.73 5.57
N ALA A 68 -0.85 -14.88 6.58
CA ALA A 68 -1.46 -16.18 6.91
C ALA A 68 -2.34 -16.71 5.76
N GLN A 69 -3.13 -15.83 5.14
CA GLN A 69 -4.00 -16.19 4.03
C GLN A 69 -3.19 -16.52 2.77
N VAL A 70 -2.14 -15.74 2.47
CA VAL A 70 -1.30 -16.00 1.29
C VAL A 70 -0.47 -17.26 1.48
N LEU A 71 0.04 -17.52 2.68
CA LEU A 71 0.76 -18.75 3.01
C LEU A 71 -0.14 -19.98 2.92
N ALA A 72 -1.41 -19.87 3.31
CA ALA A 72 -2.40 -20.94 3.10
C ALA A 72 -2.69 -21.21 1.61
N LEU A 73 -2.40 -20.24 0.74
CA LEU A 73 -2.52 -20.35 -0.72
C LEU A 73 -1.16 -20.56 -1.41
N ALA A 74 -0.08 -20.79 -0.65
CA ALA A 74 1.29 -20.79 -1.17
C ALA A 74 1.48 -21.80 -2.30
N ASP A 75 0.96 -23.03 -2.16
CA ASP A 75 1.11 -24.07 -3.19
C ASP A 75 0.50 -23.63 -4.52
N LYS A 76 -0.70 -23.04 -4.48
CA LYS A 76 -1.39 -22.51 -5.66
C LYS A 76 -0.63 -21.35 -6.30
N VAL A 77 -0.09 -20.44 -5.48
CA VAL A 77 0.73 -19.31 -5.96
C VAL A 77 2.02 -19.81 -6.60
N VAL A 78 2.68 -20.78 -5.97
CA VAL A 78 3.94 -21.39 -6.44
C VAL A 78 3.71 -22.13 -7.75
N GLU A 79 2.62 -22.88 -7.88
CA GLU A 79 2.23 -23.56 -9.12
C GLU A 79 1.95 -22.55 -10.24
N ALA A 80 1.23 -21.47 -9.95
CA ALA A 80 0.96 -20.42 -10.92
C ALA A 80 2.25 -19.72 -11.42
N VAL A 81 3.24 -19.55 -10.54
CA VAL A 81 4.55 -19.01 -10.94
C VAL A 81 5.35 -20.04 -11.74
N LYS A 82 5.42 -21.30 -11.30
CA LYS A 82 6.18 -22.37 -12.00
C LYS A 82 5.62 -22.69 -13.38
N SER A 83 4.31 -22.62 -13.55
CA SER A 83 3.64 -22.81 -14.84
C SER A 83 3.77 -21.61 -15.78
N GLY A 84 4.24 -20.47 -15.28
CA GLY A 84 4.30 -19.22 -16.03
C GLY A 84 2.97 -18.46 -16.12
N ALA A 85 1.91 -18.93 -15.46
CA ALA A 85 0.63 -18.23 -15.39
C ALA A 85 0.75 -16.87 -14.67
N ILE A 86 1.58 -16.81 -13.63
CA ILE A 86 2.02 -15.55 -12.99
C ILE A 86 3.50 -15.36 -13.33
N ARG A 87 3.76 -14.43 -14.24
CA ARG A 87 5.13 -14.08 -14.66
C ARG A 87 5.85 -13.20 -13.65
N LYS A 88 5.12 -12.25 -13.03
CA LYS A 88 5.73 -11.22 -12.17
C LYS A 88 4.72 -10.68 -11.16
N PHE A 89 5.20 -10.41 -9.94
CA PHE A 89 4.48 -9.65 -8.93
C PHE A 89 4.95 -8.20 -8.93
N ILE A 90 4.04 -7.27 -8.70
CA ILE A 90 4.35 -5.84 -8.59
C ILE A 90 3.87 -5.34 -7.24
N VAL A 91 4.81 -5.03 -6.35
CA VAL A 91 4.52 -4.38 -5.08
C VAL A 91 4.21 -2.91 -5.35
N MET A 92 2.92 -2.57 -5.33
CA MET A 92 2.41 -1.19 -5.47
C MET A 92 1.89 -0.63 -4.14
N ALA A 93 2.47 -1.07 -3.03
CA ALA A 93 2.08 -0.67 -1.68
C ALA A 93 2.43 0.80 -1.35
N GLY A 94 1.97 1.26 -0.19
CA GLY A 94 2.37 2.52 0.44
C GLY A 94 1.22 3.51 0.60
N CYS A 95 1.46 4.77 0.30
CA CYS A 95 0.55 5.89 0.60
C CYS A 95 0.13 6.68 -0.64
N ASP A 96 -1.17 6.99 -0.71
CA ASP A 96 -1.74 7.91 -1.69
C ASP A 96 -1.67 9.37 -1.24
N GLY A 97 -1.91 10.30 -2.17
CA GLY A 97 -1.90 11.74 -1.94
C GLY A 97 -2.60 12.52 -3.06
N ARG A 98 -2.55 13.85 -3.00
CA ARG A 98 -3.34 14.75 -3.85
C ARG A 98 -2.73 15.05 -5.23
N MET A 99 -1.43 14.83 -5.40
CA MET A 99 -0.72 15.23 -6.62
C MET A 99 -1.27 14.49 -7.84
N LYS A 100 -1.57 15.22 -8.91
CA LYS A 100 -2.10 14.66 -10.17
C LYS A 100 -1.16 13.60 -10.77
N SER A 101 0.15 13.77 -10.60
CA SER A 101 1.16 12.79 -11.06
C SER A 101 0.96 11.37 -10.52
N ARG A 102 0.12 11.16 -9.49
CA ARG A 102 -0.25 9.83 -8.99
C ARG A 102 -1.23 9.08 -9.89
N GLU A 103 -1.82 9.74 -10.91
CA GLU A 103 -2.54 9.07 -12.01
C GLU A 103 -1.64 8.03 -12.69
N TYR A 104 -0.31 8.21 -12.65
CA TYR A 104 0.68 7.21 -13.03
C TYR A 104 0.37 5.81 -12.46
N TYR A 105 0.02 5.69 -11.16
CA TYR A 105 -0.22 4.38 -10.55
C TYR A 105 -1.52 3.72 -11.02
N THR A 106 -2.50 4.51 -11.42
CA THR A 106 -3.74 4.01 -12.04
C THR A 106 -3.42 3.50 -13.43
N GLU A 107 -2.79 4.33 -14.27
CA GLU A 107 -2.45 3.98 -15.65
C GLU A 107 -1.47 2.79 -15.71
N PHE A 108 -0.47 2.74 -14.82
CA PHE A 108 0.46 1.62 -14.70
C PHE A 108 -0.28 0.31 -14.41
N ALA A 109 -1.22 0.32 -13.45
CA ALA A 109 -2.01 -0.86 -13.11
C ALA A 109 -2.94 -1.32 -14.24
N GLU A 110 -3.51 -0.39 -15.01
CA GLU A 110 -4.37 -0.69 -16.17
C GLU A 110 -3.58 -1.32 -17.32
N LYS A 111 -2.36 -0.81 -17.56
CA LYS A 111 -1.49 -1.28 -18.65
C LYS A 111 -0.66 -2.52 -18.29
N LEU A 112 -0.68 -2.96 -17.03
CA LEU A 112 0.03 -4.17 -16.61
C LEU A 112 -0.44 -5.39 -17.39
N PRO A 113 0.47 -6.19 -17.97
CA PRO A 113 0.15 -7.45 -18.63
C PRO A 113 -0.70 -8.37 -17.76
N LYS A 114 -1.64 -9.10 -18.37
CA LYS A 114 -2.64 -9.91 -17.65
C LYS A 114 -2.06 -11.08 -16.86
N ASP A 115 -0.80 -11.43 -17.10
CA ASP A 115 -0.03 -12.47 -16.40
C ASP A 115 0.74 -11.93 -15.17
N THR A 116 0.36 -10.76 -14.67
CA THR A 116 0.98 -10.11 -13.51
C THR A 116 0.00 -9.91 -12.36
N VAL A 117 0.53 -9.91 -11.13
CA VAL A 117 -0.26 -9.71 -9.89
C VAL A 117 0.28 -8.52 -9.10
N ILE A 118 -0.60 -7.59 -8.73
CA ILE A 118 -0.29 -6.48 -7.84
C ILE A 118 -0.38 -6.96 -6.38
N LEU A 119 0.67 -6.72 -5.62
CA LEU A 119 0.69 -6.87 -4.16
C LEU A 119 0.58 -5.48 -3.54
N THR A 120 -0.41 -5.25 -2.67
CA THR A 120 -0.62 -3.93 -2.07
C THR A 120 -0.89 -3.97 -0.57
N ALA A 121 -0.55 -2.85 0.07
CA ALA A 121 -0.80 -2.55 1.47
C ALA A 121 -0.81 -1.03 1.64
N GLY A 122 -1.69 -0.49 2.49
CA GLY A 122 -1.82 0.96 2.69
C GLY A 122 -2.68 1.67 1.65
N CYS A 123 -2.89 2.98 1.81
CA CYS A 123 -3.88 3.71 1.01
C CYS A 123 -3.50 3.92 -0.45
N ALA A 124 -2.26 3.62 -0.88
CA ALA A 124 -1.90 3.59 -2.31
C ALA A 124 -2.85 2.71 -3.15
N LYS A 125 -3.42 1.67 -2.52
CA LYS A 125 -4.40 0.76 -3.15
C LYS A 125 -5.56 1.46 -3.85
N TYR A 126 -5.99 2.63 -3.35
CA TYR A 126 -7.17 3.32 -3.88
C TYR A 126 -6.97 3.86 -5.31
N ARG A 127 -5.72 3.85 -5.82
CA ARG A 127 -5.43 4.16 -7.22
C ARG A 127 -5.85 3.07 -8.20
N TYR A 128 -6.02 1.82 -7.75
CA TYR A 128 -6.25 0.69 -8.65
C TYR A 128 -7.14 -0.43 -8.10
N ASN A 129 -7.52 -0.43 -6.80
CA ASN A 129 -8.32 -1.50 -6.20
C ASN A 129 -9.81 -1.52 -6.63
N LYS A 130 -10.24 -0.52 -7.40
CA LYS A 130 -11.58 -0.43 -8.00
C LYS A 130 -11.58 -0.72 -9.50
N LEU A 131 -10.40 -1.01 -10.07
CA LEU A 131 -10.29 -1.36 -11.47
C LEU A 131 -10.68 -2.82 -11.71
N PRO A 132 -11.31 -3.16 -12.84
CA PRO A 132 -11.71 -4.53 -13.18
C PRO A 132 -10.50 -5.33 -13.72
N LEU A 133 -9.47 -5.54 -12.90
CA LEU A 133 -8.21 -6.16 -13.35
C LEU A 133 -8.29 -7.67 -13.50
N GLY A 134 -9.32 -8.33 -12.98
CA GLY A 134 -9.56 -9.77 -13.11
C GLY A 134 -8.74 -10.64 -12.16
N ASP A 135 -8.61 -11.92 -12.52
CA ASP A 135 -7.88 -12.94 -11.77
C ASP A 135 -7.03 -13.82 -12.70
N ILE A 136 -6.10 -14.57 -12.12
CA ILE A 136 -5.27 -15.58 -12.79
C ILE A 136 -5.52 -16.91 -12.09
N GLY A 137 -6.26 -17.82 -12.73
CA GLY A 137 -6.60 -19.13 -12.15
C GLY A 137 -7.35 -19.04 -10.81
N GLY A 138 -8.20 -18.02 -10.63
CA GLY A 138 -8.91 -17.73 -9.39
C GLY A 138 -8.09 -16.99 -8.33
N ILE A 139 -6.88 -16.53 -8.63
CA ILE A 139 -6.09 -15.62 -7.78
C ILE A 139 -6.35 -14.18 -8.26
N PRO A 140 -6.98 -13.30 -7.45
CA PRO A 140 -7.21 -11.92 -7.87
C PRO A 140 -5.91 -11.22 -8.27
N ARG A 141 -5.94 -10.43 -9.35
CA ARG A 141 -4.75 -9.67 -9.81
C ARG A 141 -4.37 -8.51 -8.90
N VAL A 142 -5.18 -8.21 -7.87
CA VAL A 142 -4.84 -7.30 -6.77
C VAL A 142 -4.99 -8.05 -5.46
N LEU A 143 -3.87 -8.30 -4.79
CA LEU A 143 -3.83 -8.92 -3.48
C LEU A 143 -3.57 -7.85 -2.42
N ASP A 144 -4.64 -7.42 -1.76
CA ASP A 144 -4.60 -6.44 -0.69
C ASP A 144 -4.33 -7.10 0.67
N ALA A 145 -3.13 -6.88 1.19
CA ALA A 145 -2.68 -7.38 2.49
C ALA A 145 -3.18 -6.55 3.68
N GLY A 146 -3.67 -5.32 3.46
CA GLY A 146 -4.25 -4.49 4.52
C GLY A 146 -3.70 -3.06 4.57
N GLN A 147 -3.47 -2.56 5.78
CA GLN A 147 -2.97 -1.22 6.06
C GLN A 147 -1.48 -1.08 5.70
N CYS A 148 -0.91 0.12 5.81
CA CYS A 148 0.50 0.34 5.48
C CYS A 148 1.46 -0.54 6.32
N ASN A 149 1.10 -0.84 7.57
CA ASN A 149 1.87 -1.75 8.43
C ASN A 149 1.84 -3.21 7.93
N ASP A 150 0.81 -3.61 7.17
CA ASP A 150 0.72 -4.94 6.56
C ASP A 150 1.67 -5.11 5.35
N SER A 151 2.47 -4.08 5.03
CA SER A 151 3.68 -4.26 4.21
C SER A 151 4.63 -5.30 4.82
N TYR A 152 4.55 -5.52 6.15
CA TYR A 152 5.18 -6.67 6.81
C TYR A 152 4.76 -8.00 6.19
N SER A 153 3.46 -8.19 5.92
CA SER A 153 2.96 -9.41 5.26
C SER A 153 3.60 -9.59 3.89
N LEU A 154 3.75 -8.52 3.11
CA LEU A 154 4.37 -8.58 1.78
C LEU A 154 5.85 -9.00 1.87
N ALA A 155 6.58 -8.51 2.86
CA ALA A 155 7.95 -8.95 3.13
C ALA A 155 8.02 -10.43 3.52
N VAL A 156 7.13 -10.90 4.40
CA VAL A 156 7.03 -12.32 4.78
C VAL A 156 6.71 -13.20 3.57
N ILE A 157 5.80 -12.76 2.70
CA ILE A 157 5.45 -13.48 1.46
C ILE A 157 6.68 -13.57 0.55
N ALA A 158 7.40 -12.47 0.33
CA ALA A 158 8.63 -12.48 -0.47
C ALA A 158 9.68 -13.43 0.11
N LEU A 159 9.93 -13.38 1.42
CA LEU A 159 10.87 -14.29 2.08
C LEU A 159 10.44 -15.76 1.98
N LYS A 160 9.13 -16.06 2.05
CA LYS A 160 8.66 -17.43 1.85
C LYS A 160 8.83 -17.89 0.41
N LEU A 161 8.52 -17.04 -0.58
CA LEU A 161 8.74 -17.38 -1.98
C LEU A 161 10.24 -17.62 -2.24
N LYS A 162 11.13 -16.80 -1.67
CA LYS A 162 12.59 -17.00 -1.75
C LYS A 162 12.96 -18.41 -1.26
N GLU A 163 12.46 -18.82 -0.10
CA GLU A 163 12.68 -20.14 0.49
C GLU A 163 12.15 -21.26 -0.44
N VAL A 164 10.91 -21.15 -0.91
CA VAL A 164 10.26 -22.17 -1.75
C VAL A 164 10.95 -22.34 -3.10
N PHE A 165 11.48 -21.25 -3.67
CA PHE A 165 12.26 -21.29 -4.92
C PHE A 165 13.74 -21.59 -4.70
N GLY A 166 14.20 -21.77 -3.45
CA GLY A 166 15.59 -22.07 -3.14
C GLY A 166 16.55 -20.96 -3.56
N LEU A 167 16.09 -19.71 -3.56
CA LEU A 167 16.90 -18.56 -3.95
C LEU A 167 17.77 -18.11 -2.77
N ASP A 168 19.03 -17.76 -3.06
CA ASP A 168 19.99 -17.19 -2.12
C ASP A 168 19.71 -15.69 -1.83
N ASP A 169 19.11 -14.99 -2.80
CA ASP A 169 18.78 -13.56 -2.72
C ASP A 169 17.29 -13.30 -3.01
N VAL A 170 16.66 -12.45 -2.18
CA VAL A 170 15.26 -12.02 -2.35
C VAL A 170 15.04 -11.24 -3.65
N ASN A 171 16.08 -10.57 -4.15
CA ASN A 171 16.04 -9.78 -5.38
C ASN A 171 16.02 -10.64 -6.66
N LYS A 172 16.22 -11.96 -6.54
CA LYS A 172 16.10 -12.92 -7.65
C LYS A 172 14.65 -13.39 -7.86
N LEU A 173 13.73 -13.02 -6.96
CA LEU A 173 12.31 -13.30 -7.15
C LEU A 173 11.76 -12.48 -8.32
N PRO A 174 10.71 -12.96 -9.00
CA PRO A 174 10.00 -12.19 -10.02
C PRO A 174 9.10 -11.12 -9.37
N ILE A 175 9.69 -10.23 -8.55
CA ILE A 175 9.00 -9.16 -7.83
C ILE A 175 9.62 -7.81 -8.21
N VAL A 176 8.76 -6.89 -8.63
CA VAL A 176 9.08 -5.48 -8.84
C VAL A 176 8.53 -4.66 -7.67
N TYR A 177 9.25 -3.62 -7.27
CA TYR A 177 8.81 -2.68 -6.25
C TYR A 177 8.58 -1.30 -6.89
N ASN A 178 7.30 -0.92 -7.04
CA ASN A 178 6.87 0.39 -7.53
C ASN A 178 6.00 1.07 -6.47
N ILE A 179 6.65 1.62 -5.44
CA ILE A 179 6.04 2.04 -4.18
C ILE A 179 5.68 3.52 -4.21
N ALA A 180 4.46 3.84 -3.76
CA ALA A 180 4.02 5.21 -3.55
C ALA A 180 4.23 5.62 -2.09
N TRP A 181 4.73 6.83 -1.82
CA TRP A 181 4.89 7.33 -0.45
C TRP A 181 4.25 8.71 -0.26
N TYR A 182 3.99 9.10 0.99
CA TYR A 182 3.44 10.42 1.33
C TYR A 182 3.89 10.90 2.72
N GLU A 183 3.79 10.05 3.74
CA GLU A 183 4.05 10.38 5.14
C GLU A 183 5.10 9.44 5.77
N GLN A 184 5.35 9.59 7.07
CA GLN A 184 6.52 9.03 7.72
C GLN A 184 6.44 7.52 7.96
N LYS A 185 5.24 6.90 8.04
CA LYS A 185 5.16 5.43 8.11
C LYS A 185 5.63 4.79 6.81
N ALA A 186 5.39 5.40 5.65
CA ALA A 186 5.97 4.92 4.38
C ALA A 186 7.50 4.97 4.39
N VAL A 187 8.11 5.95 5.06
CA VAL A 187 9.58 6.01 5.26
C VAL A 187 10.05 4.84 6.12
N ALA A 188 9.34 4.52 7.21
CA ALA A 188 9.68 3.36 8.04
C ALA A 188 9.58 2.03 7.26
N VAL A 189 8.54 1.88 6.42
CA VAL A 189 8.39 0.71 5.54
C VAL A 189 9.54 0.62 4.53
N LEU A 190 9.93 1.74 3.91
CA LEU A 190 11.07 1.77 2.99
C LEU A 190 12.35 1.31 3.70
N LEU A 191 12.68 1.90 4.86
CA LEU A 191 13.87 1.52 5.62
C LEU A 191 13.85 0.05 6.04
N ALA A 192 12.69 -0.50 6.39
CA ALA A 192 12.54 -1.92 6.68
C ALA A 192 12.88 -2.79 5.46
N LEU A 193 12.35 -2.47 4.28
CA LEU A 193 12.67 -3.19 3.03
C LEU A 193 14.18 -3.13 2.70
N LEU A 194 14.80 -1.95 2.83
CA LEU A 194 16.25 -1.80 2.63
C LEU A 194 17.04 -2.64 3.62
N SER A 195 16.62 -2.70 4.90
CA SER A 195 17.27 -3.53 5.92
C SER A 195 17.14 -5.03 5.65
N LEU A 196 16.07 -5.45 4.97
CA LEU A 196 15.87 -6.83 4.50
C LEU A 196 16.64 -7.15 3.21
N GLY A 197 17.42 -6.18 2.69
CA GLY A 197 18.23 -6.34 1.49
C GLY A 197 17.46 -6.19 0.18
N VAL A 198 16.24 -5.67 0.20
CA VAL A 198 15.48 -5.38 -1.02
C VAL A 198 16.15 -4.23 -1.78
N LYS A 199 16.34 -4.43 -3.08
CA LYS A 199 16.95 -3.48 -4.02
C LYS A 199 15.99 -3.11 -5.15
N ASN A 200 16.37 -2.11 -5.94
CA ASN A 200 15.68 -1.68 -7.16
C ASN A 200 14.24 -1.20 -6.90
N ILE A 201 14.04 -0.53 -5.76
CA ILE A 201 12.76 0.07 -5.39
C ILE A 201 12.58 1.36 -6.18
N HIS A 202 11.52 1.43 -6.98
CA HIS A 202 11.05 2.65 -7.60
C HIS A 202 10.09 3.34 -6.63
N LEU A 203 10.44 4.57 -6.25
CA LEU A 203 9.77 5.34 -5.20
C LEU A 203 9.20 6.63 -5.78
N GLY A 204 7.89 6.81 -5.64
CA GLY A 204 7.18 7.95 -6.25
C GLY A 204 6.03 8.54 -5.43
N PRO A 205 5.39 9.61 -5.94
CA PRO A 205 5.60 10.17 -7.28
C PRO A 205 6.83 11.07 -7.41
N THR A 206 7.49 11.41 -6.30
CA THR A 206 8.76 12.14 -6.25
C THR A 206 9.64 11.54 -5.19
N LEU A 207 10.96 11.67 -5.29
CA LEU A 207 11.85 11.30 -4.19
C LEU A 207 11.67 12.25 -2.98
N PRO A 208 11.93 11.78 -1.74
CA PRO A 208 11.83 12.62 -0.57
C PRO A 208 12.79 13.81 -0.56
N ALA A 209 12.24 15.01 -0.35
CA ALA A 209 13.02 16.26 -0.31
C ALA A 209 14.02 16.33 0.86
N PHE A 210 13.87 15.49 1.89
CA PHE A 210 14.82 15.41 3.00
C PHE A 210 16.08 14.60 2.67
N LEU A 211 16.16 13.99 1.48
CA LEU A 211 17.37 13.32 1.02
C LEU A 211 18.32 14.37 0.41
N SER A 212 19.44 14.62 1.08
CA SER A 212 20.51 15.42 0.48
C SER A 212 21.10 14.69 -0.75
N PRO A 213 21.73 15.39 -1.70
CA PRO A 213 22.34 14.75 -2.86
C PRO A 213 23.30 13.60 -2.52
N ASN A 214 24.10 13.75 -1.46
CA ASN A 214 25.03 12.71 -1.01
C ASN A 214 24.30 11.48 -0.43
N VAL A 215 23.24 11.70 0.34
CA VAL A 215 22.44 10.60 0.90
C VAL A 215 21.67 9.88 -0.21
N ALA A 216 21.09 10.63 -1.16
CA ALA A 216 20.43 10.05 -2.32
C ALA A 216 21.40 9.19 -3.14
N LYS A 217 22.63 9.67 -3.37
CA LYS A 217 23.68 8.91 -4.06
C LYS A 217 23.98 7.57 -3.35
N VAL A 218 24.15 7.58 -2.03
CA VAL A 218 24.36 6.34 -1.24
C VAL A 218 23.20 5.35 -1.41
N LEU A 219 21.96 5.84 -1.45
CA LEU A 219 20.77 5.00 -1.65
C LEU A 219 20.71 4.40 -3.07
N VAL A 220 21.06 5.18 -4.08
CA VAL A 220 21.16 4.71 -5.47
C VAL A 220 22.26 3.67 -5.61
N GLU A 221 23.47 3.96 -5.13
CA GLU A 221 24.65 3.09 -5.32
C GLU A 221 24.52 1.75 -4.57
N ASN A 222 23.96 1.73 -3.36
CA ASN A 222 23.91 0.51 -2.56
C ASN A 222 22.62 -0.30 -2.77
N PHE A 223 21.49 0.38 -3.04
CA PHE A 223 20.17 -0.23 -3.07
C PHE A 223 19.44 -0.08 -4.40
N GLY A 224 19.97 0.71 -5.35
CA GLY A 224 19.30 0.92 -6.65
C GLY A 224 17.97 1.65 -6.53
N ILE A 225 17.78 2.51 -5.51
CA ILE A 225 16.55 3.31 -5.41
C ILE A 225 16.45 4.21 -6.63
N ALA A 226 15.28 4.21 -7.28
CA ALA A 226 14.98 5.03 -8.43
C ALA A 226 13.68 5.82 -8.24
N GLY A 227 13.51 6.89 -9.00
CA GLY A 227 12.21 7.55 -9.15
C GLY A 227 11.32 6.78 -10.14
N ILE A 228 10.16 7.37 -10.46
CA ILE A 228 9.31 6.93 -11.56
C ILE A 228 9.51 7.86 -12.77
N SER A 229 9.24 7.35 -13.97
CA SER A 229 9.23 8.14 -15.22
C SER A 229 7.84 8.12 -15.87
N THR A 230 7.75 7.92 -17.18
CA THR A 230 6.48 7.64 -17.86
C THR A 230 6.06 6.18 -17.65
N VAL A 231 4.76 5.91 -17.71
CA VAL A 231 4.23 4.56 -17.52
C VAL A 231 4.80 3.57 -18.53
N ASP A 232 4.94 3.98 -19.80
CA ASP A 232 5.42 3.08 -20.86
C ASP A 232 6.91 2.73 -20.68
N GLU A 233 7.75 3.69 -20.31
CA GLU A 233 9.17 3.46 -20.00
C GLU A 233 9.33 2.54 -18.78
N ASP A 234 8.55 2.79 -17.74
CA ASP A 234 8.62 2.03 -16.50
C ASP A 234 8.05 0.61 -16.66
N LEU A 235 7.03 0.42 -17.49
CA LEU A 235 6.55 -0.91 -17.86
C LEU A 235 7.62 -1.68 -18.64
N ALA A 236 8.28 -1.04 -19.61
CA ALA A 236 9.37 -1.65 -20.36
C ALA A 236 10.56 -2.02 -19.46
N LEU A 237 10.92 -1.14 -18.51
CA LEU A 237 12.04 -1.34 -17.59
C LEU A 237 11.76 -2.41 -16.53
N MET A 238 10.59 -2.33 -15.88
CA MET A 238 10.29 -3.16 -14.71
C MET A 238 9.61 -4.48 -15.09
N VAL A 239 8.74 -4.46 -16.10
CA VAL A 239 7.83 -5.57 -16.42
C VAL A 239 8.21 -6.28 -17.70
N GLY A 240 8.87 -5.58 -18.64
CA GLY A 240 9.46 -6.11 -19.86
C GLY A 240 10.38 -7.30 -19.67
#